data_AF-A0A821S8N0-F1
#
_entry.id   AF-A0A821S8N0-F1
#
_cell.length_a   1.000
_cell.length_b   1.000
_cell.length_c   1.000
_cell.angle_alpha   90.00
_cell.angle_beta   90.00
_cell.angle_gamma   90.00
#
_symmetry.space_group_name_H-M   'P 1'
#
loop_
_entity.id
_entity.type
_entity.pdbx_description
1 polymer ?
#
loop_
_entity_poly.entity_id
_entity_poly.type
_entity_poly.pdbx_seq_one_letter_code
_entity_poly.pdbx_strand_id
1 'polypeptide(L)' 'EDEHYLKITADCKAYNAYDLENWIGTDRFHFDAKISDQDLVETCIHDAHVASIMCSYNIINDIPSSANQFEIEMLAR' A
#
# COMPACT_ATOMS: atom_id res chain seq x y z
N GLU A 1 -11.10 -0.11 -27.61
CA GLU A 1 -11.31 -1.23 -26.67
C GLU A 1 -12.62 -0.95 -25.93
N ASP A 2 -13.38 -1.97 -25.54
CA ASP A 2 -14.63 -1.76 -24.80
C ASP A 2 -14.29 -1.44 -23.34
N GLU A 3 -14.52 -0.20 -22.91
CA GLU A 3 -14.20 0.28 -21.55
C GLU A 3 -15.02 -0.41 -20.45
N HIS A 4 -16.08 -1.15 -20.81
CA HIS A 4 -16.94 -1.82 -19.82
C HIS A 4 -16.31 -3.10 -19.23
N TYR A 5 -15.24 -3.63 -19.82
CA TYR A 5 -14.63 -4.89 -19.37
C TYR A 5 -13.13 -4.72 -19.11
N LEU A 6 -12.70 -5.02 -17.89
CA LEU A 6 -11.28 -5.11 -17.55
C LEU A 6 -10.64 -6.25 -18.34
N LYS A 7 -9.62 -5.93 -19.13
CA LYS A 7 -8.83 -6.91 -19.88
C LYS A 7 -8.04 -7.82 -18.95
N ILE A 8 -7.35 -7.21 -17.97
CA ILE A 8 -6.62 -7.83 -16.86
C ILE A 8 -6.72 -6.89 -15.66
N THR A 9 -6.91 -7.43 -14.46
CA THR A 9 -6.88 -6.66 -13.22
C THR A 9 -5.44 -6.41 -12.79
N ALA A 10 -5.04 -5.15 -12.64
CA ALA A 10 -3.82 -4.78 -11.97
C ALA A 10 -4.05 -4.70 -10.45
N ASP A 11 -3.06 -5.14 -9.68
CA ASP A 11 -3.02 -5.08 -8.23
C ASP A 11 -1.85 -4.19 -7.81
N CYS A 12 -2.10 -3.14 -7.03
CA CYS A 12 -1.02 -2.33 -6.50
C CYS A 12 -0.45 -2.94 -5.23
N LYS A 13 0.85 -3.24 -5.27
CA LYS A 13 1.59 -3.90 -4.18
C LYS A 13 3.07 -3.49 -4.18
N ALA A 14 3.76 -3.54 -3.05
CA ALA A 14 3.21 -3.69 -1.69
C ALA A 14 2.78 -2.30 -1.19
N TYR A 15 1.51 -2.18 -0.83
CA TYR A 15 0.87 -0.92 -0.46
C TYR A 15 0.91 -0.74 1.05
N ASN A 16 1.51 0.26 1.70
CA ASN A 16 2.42 1.33 1.30
C ASN A 16 3.77 1.13 2.06
N ALA A 17 4.78 1.98 1.85
CA ALA A 17 6.00 2.05 2.65
C ALA A 17 6.76 0.72 2.92
N TYR A 18 6.78 -0.17 1.92
CA TYR A 18 7.42 -1.47 1.97
C TYR A 18 8.67 -1.49 1.07
N ASP A 19 9.83 -1.15 1.64
CA ASP A 19 11.11 -1.07 0.92
C ASP A 19 12.26 -1.86 1.58
N LEU A 20 11.97 -2.51 2.72
CA LEU A 20 12.95 -3.19 3.55
C LEU A 20 12.55 -4.66 3.79
N GLU A 21 13.36 -5.57 3.26
CA GLU A 21 13.16 -7.01 3.47
C GLU A 21 13.85 -7.50 4.76
N ASN A 22 15.14 -7.18 4.94
CA ASN A 22 15.92 -7.48 6.15
C ASN A 22 17.12 -6.55 6.25
N TRP A 23 17.18 -5.74 7.30
CA TRP A 23 18.28 -4.82 7.55
C TRP A 23 18.56 -4.69 9.05
N ILE A 24 19.82 -4.87 9.44
CA ILE A 24 20.31 -4.71 10.82
C ILE A 24 19.45 -5.48 11.85
N GLY A 25 18.98 -6.67 11.47
CA GLY A 25 18.19 -7.53 12.36
C GLY A 25 16.70 -7.16 12.47
N THR A 26 16.24 -6.15 11.73
CA THR A 26 14.81 -5.87 11.51
C THR A 26 14.38 -6.50 10.19
N ASP A 27 13.33 -7.32 10.24
CA ASP A 27 12.71 -7.89 9.04
C ASP A 27 11.44 -7.12 8.65
N ARG A 28 10.95 -7.40 7.44
CA ARG A 28 9.73 -6.82 6.88
C ARG A 28 8.45 -6.94 7.72
N PHE A 29 8.39 -7.89 8.66
CA PHE A 29 7.22 -8.12 9.51
C PHE A 29 7.26 -7.26 10.78
N HIS A 30 8.46 -6.79 11.16
CA HIS A 30 8.70 -5.99 12.35
C HIS A 30 9.16 -4.57 12.03
N PHE A 31 9.30 -4.23 10.74
CA PHE A 31 9.61 -2.88 10.31
C PHE A 31 8.43 -1.95 10.55
N ASP A 32 8.69 -0.81 11.18
CA ASP A 32 7.72 0.26 11.40
C ASP A 32 8.17 1.49 10.60
N ALA A 33 7.49 1.71 9.49
CA ALA A 33 7.72 2.84 8.61
C ALA A 33 7.06 4.09 9.21
N LYS A 34 7.89 5.08 9.54
CA LYS A 34 7.44 6.41 9.97
C LYS A 34 7.41 7.34 8.76
N ILE A 35 6.22 7.61 8.25
CA ILE A 35 6.01 8.40 7.03
C ILE A 35 4.96 9.49 7.24
N SER A 36 5.07 10.56 6.45
CA SER A 36 4.16 11.68 6.52
C SER A 36 2.84 11.38 5.80
N ASP A 37 1.77 12.09 6.17
CA ASP A 37 0.46 11.96 5.50
C ASP A 37 0.53 12.31 4.00
N GLN A 38 1.48 13.17 3.60
CA GLN A 38 1.67 13.52 2.20
C GLN A 38 2.21 12.33 1.39
N ASP A 39 3.21 11.64 1.91
CA ASP A 39 3.80 10.45 1.27
C ASP A 39 2.81 9.27 1.25
N LEU A 40 1.84 9.26 2.17
CA LEU A 40 0.75 8.28 2.15
C LEU A 40 -0.21 8.50 0.98
N VAL A 41 -0.38 9.72 0.49
CA VAL A 41 -1.41 10.06 -0.53
C VAL A 41 -0.87 9.91 -1.96
N GLU A 42 0.43 10.11 -2.19
CA GLU A 42 1.07 9.98 -3.51
C GLU A 42 1.27 8.50 -3.92
N THR A 43 0.17 7.77 -4.09
CA THR A 43 0.19 6.33 -4.41
C THR A 43 -0.33 6.01 -5.81
N CYS A 44 0.01 4.80 -6.27
CA CYS A 44 -0.47 4.18 -7.51
C CYS A 44 -1.99 4.18 -7.70
N ILE A 45 -2.78 4.33 -6.64
CA ILE A 45 -4.25 4.29 -6.71
C ILE A 45 -4.77 5.52 -7.44
N HIS A 46 -4.23 6.70 -7.10
CA HIS A 46 -4.65 7.97 -7.67
C HIS A 46 -4.41 8.04 -9.19
N ASP A 47 -3.26 7.54 -9.64
CA ASP A 47 -2.87 7.70 -11.05
C ASP A 47 -3.31 6.53 -11.93
N ALA A 48 -3.22 5.29 -11.44
CA ALA A 48 -3.36 4.09 -12.27
C ALA A 48 -4.75 3.43 -12.22
N HIS A 49 -5.67 3.90 -11.36
CA HIS A 49 -7.04 3.36 -11.25
C HIS A 49 -7.07 1.82 -11.18
N VAL A 50 -6.21 1.24 -10.33
CA VAL A 50 -6.07 -0.21 -10.19
C VAL A 50 -7.35 -0.87 -9.68
N ALA A 51 -7.55 -2.13 -10.04
CA ALA A 51 -8.74 -2.89 -9.64
C ALA A 51 -8.60 -3.57 -8.27
N SER A 52 -7.37 -3.65 -7.74
CA SER A 52 -7.05 -4.31 -6.47
C SER A 52 -5.82 -3.68 -5.83
N ILE A 53 -5.71 -3.83 -4.51
CA ILE A 53 -4.59 -3.37 -3.68
C ILE A 53 -4.21 -4.50 -2.73
N MET A 54 -2.90 -4.73 -2.56
CA MET A 54 -2.36 -5.66 -1.58
C MET A 54 -1.59 -4.90 -0.51
N CYS A 55 -2.11 -4.96 0.72
CA CYS A 55 -1.49 -4.34 1.89
C CYS A 55 -0.10 -4.94 2.16
N SER A 56 0.80 -4.12 2.68
CA SER A 56 2.15 -4.53 3.03
C SER A 56 2.20 -5.29 4.36
N TYR A 57 3.31 -5.98 4.58
CA TYR A 57 3.53 -6.73 5.82
C TYR A 57 3.95 -5.85 7.00
N ASN A 58 4.50 -4.67 6.71
CA ASN A 58 5.09 -3.80 7.72
C ASN A 58 4.03 -3.00 8.49
N ILE A 59 4.52 -2.39 9.56
CA ILE A 59 3.78 -1.43 10.38
C ILE A 59 4.02 -0.05 9.76
N ILE A 60 2.99 0.79 9.77
CA ILE A 60 3.03 2.16 9.28
C ILE A 60 2.46 3.04 10.38
N ASN A 61 3.28 3.95 10.91
CA ASN A 61 2.89 4.84 12.00
C ASN A 61 2.23 4.06 13.16
N ASP A 62 2.87 2.98 13.62
CA ASP A 62 2.44 2.10 14.72
C ASP A 62 1.21 1.19 14.43
N ILE A 63 0.62 1.25 13.24
CA ILE A 63 -0.52 0.43 12.84
C ILE A 63 -0.11 -0.54 11.71
N PRO A 64 -0.40 -1.85 11.81
CA PRO A 64 -0.17 -2.76 10.69
C PRO A 64 -0.90 -2.30 9.44
N SER A 65 -0.24 -2.26 8.27
CA SER A 65 -0.86 -1.78 7.01
C SER A 65 -2.19 -2.47 6.69
N SER A 66 -2.26 -3.79 6.93
CA SER A 66 -3.49 -4.58 6.72
C SER A 66 -4.68 -4.22 7.64
N ALA A 67 -4.44 -3.43 8.70
CA ALA A 67 -5.46 -2.95 9.63
C ALA A 67 -5.50 -1.41 9.69
N ASN A 68 -4.82 -0.73 8.77
CA ASN A 68 -4.76 0.72 8.73
C ASN A 68 -6.00 1.27 8.00
N GLN A 69 -6.92 1.86 8.77
CA GLN A 69 -8.16 2.41 8.25
C GLN A 69 -7.94 3.52 7.23
N PHE A 70 -6.91 4.35 7.42
CA PHE A 70 -6.59 5.43 6.49
C PHE A 70 -6.20 4.87 5.11
N GLU A 71 -5.43 3.80 5.10
CA GLU A 71 -5.03 3.11 3.87
C GLU A 71 -6.18 2.41 3.16
N ILE A 72 -7.03 1.71 3.92
CA ILE A 72 -8.11 0.89 3.37
C ILE A 72 -9.33 1.72 2.96
N GLU A 73 -9.62 2.83 3.65
CA GLU A 73 -10.84 3.61 3.40
C GLU A 73 -10.61 4.95 2.74
N MET A 74 -9.53 5.68 3.08
CA MET A 74 -9.33 7.02 2.53
C MET A 74 -8.59 7.02 1.20
N LEU A 75 -7.71 6.05 0.98
CA LEU A 75 -6.87 6.02 -0.22
C LEU A 75 -7.34 5.01 -1.27
N ALA A 76 -7.96 3.90 -0.84
CA ALA A 76 -8.40 2.82 -1.72
C ALA A 76 -9.84 2.94 -2.25
N ARG A 77 -10.64 3.89 -1.76
CA ARG A 77 -12.03 4.14 -2.20
C ARG A 77 -12.15 5.50 -2.86
#